data_AF-K1SK19-F1
#
_entry.id   AF-K1SK19-F1
#
_cell.length_a   1.000
_cell.length_b   1.000
_cell.length_c   1.000
_cell.angle_alpha   90.00
_cell.angle_beta   90.00
_cell.angle_gamma   90.00
#
_symmetry.space_group_name_H-M   'P 1'
#
loop_
_entity.id
_entity.type
_entity.pdbx_description
1 polymer ?
#
loop_
_entity_poly.entity_id
_entity_poly.type
_entity_poly.pdbx_seq_one_letter_code
_entity_poly.pdbx_strand_id
1 'polypeptide(L)'
;MKTIGICSDHAGFELKEYVRGWLEAKGWAYKDFGTYSTESCDYPDFAHPLALAVEAGECYPGIAICGSGEGISITLNKHQGIRALSAGRQK
;
A
#
# COMPACT_ATOMS: atom_id res chain seq x y z
N MET A 1 9.94 14.08 -7.80
CA MET A 1 9.81 12.90 -6.92
C MET A 1 8.61 12.11 -7.41
N LYS A 2 8.70 10.79 -7.60
CA LYS A 2 7.55 10.00 -8.07
C LYS A 2 6.52 9.91 -6.94
N THR A 3 5.24 9.90 -7.30
CA THR A 3 4.12 9.80 -6.37
C THR A 3 4.22 8.50 -5.58
N ILE A 4 3.99 8.52 -4.28
CA ILE A 4 4.00 7.32 -3.43
C ILE A 4 2.64 6.66 -3.52
N GLY A 5 2.59 5.39 -3.93
CA GLY A 5 1.34 4.64 -3.90
C GLY A 5 1.08 4.12 -2.50
N ILE A 6 -0.14 4.27 -1.97
CA ILE A 6 -0.53 3.69 -0.69
C ILE A 6 -1.78 2.82 -0.86
N CYS A 7 -1.81 1.65 -0.23
CA CYS A 7 -3.00 0.84 -0.13
C CYS A 7 -3.07 0.08 1.19
N SER A 8 -4.28 -0.33 1.59
CA SER A 8 -4.50 -1.18 2.75
C SER A 8 -5.78 -2.00 2.63
N ASP A 9 -5.90 -3.05 3.45
CA ASP A 9 -7.20 -3.60 3.82
C ASP A 9 -7.79 -2.86 5.03
N HIS A 10 -8.94 -3.36 5.49
CA HIS A 10 -9.66 -2.85 6.66
C HIS A 10 -8.84 -2.91 7.95
N ALA A 11 -8.04 -3.97 8.13
CA ALA A 11 -7.16 -4.12 9.29
C ALA A 11 -5.99 -3.12 9.28
N GLY A 12 -5.52 -2.72 8.09
CA GLY A 12 -4.45 -1.75 7.90
C GLY A 12 -4.90 -0.29 7.79
N PHE A 13 -6.21 -0.01 7.79
CA PHE A 13 -6.77 1.31 7.47
C PHE A 13 -6.26 2.42 8.40
N GLU A 14 -6.31 2.22 9.72
CA GLU A 14 -5.87 3.24 10.68
C GLU A 14 -4.38 3.61 10.51
N LEU A 15 -3.53 2.62 10.27
CA LEU A 15 -2.11 2.86 10.02
C LEU A 15 -1.89 3.54 8.67
N LYS A 16 -2.69 3.23 7.65
CA LYS A 16 -2.66 3.94 6.37
C LYS A 16 -3.02 5.41 6.53
N GLU A 17 -4.06 5.74 7.30
CA GLU A 17 -4.43 7.13 7.59
C GLU A 17 -3.31 7.89 8.32
N TYR A 18 -2.65 7.24 9.27
CA TYR A 18 -1.48 7.81 9.93
C TYR A 18 -0.33 8.09 8.95
N VAL A 19 -0.02 7.14 8.06
CA VAL A 19 1.00 7.32 7.01
C VAL A 19 0.61 8.41 6.03
N ARG A 20 -0.66 8.50 5.64
CA ARG A 20 -1.22 9.56 4.79
C ARG A 20 -0.95 10.94 5.39
N GLY A 21 -1.31 11.14 6.67
CA GLY A 21 -1.07 12.40 7.37
C GLY A 21 0.43 12.73 7.50
N TRP A 22 1.28 11.71 7.68
CA TRP A 22 2.73 11.91 7.71
C TRP A 22 3.28 12.34 6.34
N LEU A 23 2.80 11.73 5.25
CA LEU A 23 3.18 12.10 3.88
C LEU A 23 2.76 13.52 3.55
N GLU A 24 1.55 13.93 3.95
CA GLU A 24 1.04 15.28 3.81
C GLU A 24 1.89 16.29 4.59
N ALA A 25 2.21 16.00 5.85
CA ALA A 25 3.06 16.86 6.67
C ALA A 25 4.48 17.02 6.08
N LYS A 26 4.96 16.03 5.32
CA LYS A 26 6.24 16.08 4.59
C LYS A 26 6.13 16.74 3.20
N GLY A 27 4.92 17.03 2.72
CA GLY A 27 4.67 17.59 1.38
C GLY A 27 4.97 16.60 0.25
N TRP A 28 4.86 15.29 0.51
CA TRP A 28 5.12 14.26 -0.49
C TRP A 28 3.83 13.89 -1.24
N ALA A 29 3.90 13.88 -2.57
CA ALA A 29 2.77 13.46 -3.39
C ALA A 29 2.50 11.97 -3.19
N TYR A 30 1.25 11.61 -2.96
CA TYR A 30 0.81 10.23 -2.79
C TYR A 30 -0.47 9.95 -3.59
N LYS A 31 -0.70 8.68 -3.92
CA LYS A 31 -1.90 8.17 -4.58
C LYS A 31 -2.45 7.04 -3.73
N ASP A 32 -3.64 7.24 -3.19
CA ASP A 32 -4.35 6.24 -2.40
C ASP A 32 -5.15 5.32 -3.31
N PHE A 33 -4.96 4.01 -3.15
CA PHE A 33 -5.67 2.97 -3.88
C PHE A 33 -6.75 2.29 -3.03
N GLY A 34 -7.03 2.79 -1.82
CA GLY A 34 -8.00 2.22 -0.87
C GLY A 34 -7.34 1.33 0.18
N THR A 35 -8.07 0.68 1.08
CA THR A 35 -9.51 0.86 1.38
C THR A 35 -9.84 2.24 1.95
N TYR A 36 -11.09 2.69 1.86
CA TYR A 36 -11.52 4.00 2.37
C TYR A 36 -12.36 3.92 3.65
N SER A 37 -12.54 2.72 4.19
CA SER A 37 -13.30 2.48 5.41
C SER A 37 -12.70 1.32 6.21
N THR A 38 -13.14 1.20 7.46
CA THR A 38 -12.86 0.06 8.35
C THR A 38 -13.80 -1.12 8.08
N GLU A 39 -14.62 -1.06 7.03
CA GLU A 39 -15.52 -2.16 6.67
C GLU A 39 -14.71 -3.32 6.10
N SER A 40 -15.13 -4.54 6.45
CA SER A 40 -14.47 -5.76 5.98
C SER A 40 -14.29 -5.74 4.47
N CYS A 41 -13.05 -5.92 4.03
CA CYS A 41 -12.66 -5.93 2.63
C CYS A 41 -11.43 -6.81 2.41
N ASP A 42 -11.26 -7.26 1.16
CA ASP A 42 -10.18 -8.16 0.78
C ASP A 42 -8.97 -7.36 0.27
N TYR A 43 -7.79 -7.61 0.85
CA TYR A 43 -6.55 -6.95 0.45
C TYR A 43 -6.17 -7.08 -1.05
N PRO A 44 -6.52 -8.15 -1.80
CA PRO A 44 -6.18 -8.23 -3.22
C PRO A 44 -6.80 -7.12 -4.06
N ASP A 45 -8.01 -6.69 -3.72
CA ASP A 45 -8.75 -5.66 -4.46
C ASP A 45 -7.98 -4.33 -4.51
N PHE A 46 -7.18 -4.05 -3.49
CA PHE A 46 -6.35 -2.85 -3.39
C PHE A 46 -4.88 -3.10 -3.77
N ALA A 47 -4.40 -4.33 -3.60
CA ALA A 47 -3.04 -4.72 -3.96
C ALA A 47 -2.83 -4.78 -5.48
N HIS A 48 -3.79 -5.32 -6.24
CA HIS A 48 -3.65 -5.43 -7.70
C HIS A 48 -3.56 -4.04 -8.38
N PRO A 49 -4.43 -3.06 -8.08
CA PRO A 49 -4.31 -1.72 -8.64
C PRO A 49 -3.01 -1.02 -8.27
N LEU A 50 -2.54 -1.16 -7.03
CA LEU A 50 -1.26 -0.59 -6.61
C LEU A 50 -0.10 -1.20 -7.40
N ALA A 51 -0.05 -2.52 -7.53
CA ALA A 51 0.99 -3.21 -8.30
C ALA A 51 1.01 -2.74 -9.76
N LEU A 52 -0.15 -2.70 -10.41
CA LEU A 52 -0.26 -2.24 -11.80
C LEU A 52 0.22 -0.80 -11.98
N ALA A 53 -0.12 0.09 -11.04
CA ALA A 53 0.33 1.48 -11.08
C ALA A 53 1.86 1.62 -10.88
N VAL A 54 2.46 0.76 -10.04
CA VAL A 54 3.91 0.71 -9.88
C VAL A 54 4.59 0.15 -11.13
N GLU A 55 4.05 -0.92 -11.75
CA GLU A 55 4.56 -1.48 -13.00
C GLU A 55 4.45 -0.50 -14.18
N ALA A 56 3.34 0.25 -14.26
CA ALA A 56 3.13 1.31 -15.25
C ALA A 56 4.03 2.55 -15.00
N GLY A 57 4.71 2.62 -13.86
CA GLY A 57 5.58 3.73 -13.50
C GLY A 57 4.86 4.99 -13.02
N GLU A 58 3.55 4.89 -12.72
CA GLU A 58 2.73 5.98 -12.19
C GLU A 58 3.12 6.37 -10.76
N CYS A 59 3.49 5.37 -9.95
CA CYS A 59 3.90 5.58 -8.56
C CYS A 59 5.14 4.74 -8.20
N TYR A 60 6.00 5.29 -7.34
CA TYR A 60 7.15 4.58 -6.77
C TYR A 60 7.74 5.40 -5.60
N PRO A 61 7.95 4.82 -4.41
CA PRO A 61 7.61 3.44 -4.00
C PRO A 61 6.10 3.23 -3.74
N GLY A 62 5.70 1.96 -3.61
CA GLY A 62 4.38 1.56 -3.13
C GLY A 62 4.44 1.10 -1.66
N ILE A 63 3.47 1.50 -0.85
CA ILE A 63 3.30 1.13 0.56
C ILE A 63 1.97 0.39 0.68
N ALA A 64 2.01 -0.86 1.13
CA ALA A 64 0.82 -1.69 1.31
C ALA A 64 0.75 -2.14 2.77
N ILE A 65 -0.43 -2.00 3.39
CA ILE A 65 -0.62 -2.25 4.81
C ILE A 65 -1.77 -3.25 5.00
N CYS A 66 -1.52 -4.34 5.72
CA CYS A 66 -2.59 -5.21 6.21
C CYS A 66 -2.28 -5.68 7.62
N GLY A 67 -3.18 -6.47 8.23
CA GLY A 67 -3.02 -6.93 9.60
C GLY A 67 -1.65 -7.57 9.90
N SER A 68 -1.13 -8.43 9.00
CA SER A 68 0.19 -9.08 9.15
C SER A 68 1.24 -8.65 8.13
N GLY A 69 0.85 -7.99 7.04
CA GLY A 69 1.70 -7.68 5.89
C GLY A 69 1.99 -8.86 4.95
N GLU A 70 1.73 -10.10 5.35
CA GLU A 70 2.10 -11.30 4.58
C GLU A 70 1.19 -11.52 3.37
N GLY A 71 -0.12 -11.57 3.59
CA GLY A 71 -1.08 -11.85 2.52
C GLY A 71 -1.03 -10.82 1.39
N ILE A 72 -0.91 -9.54 1.74
CA ILE A 72 -0.83 -8.46 0.76
C ILE A 72 0.50 -8.48 -0.01
N SER A 73 1.61 -8.82 0.66
CA SER A 73 2.92 -8.99 0.03
C SER A 73 2.94 -10.14 -0.97
N ILE A 74 2.31 -11.27 -0.63
CA ILE A 74 2.17 -12.41 -1.56
C ILE A 74 1.39 -11.99 -2.81
N THR A 75 0.28 -11.26 -2.65
CA THR A 75 -0.51 -10.78 -3.79
C THR A 75 0.27 -9.80 -4.67
N LEU A 76 0.99 -8.85 -4.07
CA LEU A 76 1.83 -7.91 -4.82
C LEU A 76 2.92 -8.62 -5.63
N ASN A 77 3.58 -9.62 -5.03
CA ASN A 77 4.63 -10.40 -5.69
C ASN A 77 4.11 -11.36 -6.79
N LYS A 78 2.80 -11.46 -7.02
CA LYS A 78 2.26 -12.16 -8.21
C LYS A 78 2.48 -11.37 -9.51
N HIS A 79 2.72 -10.07 -9.41
CA HIS A 79 3.05 -9.21 -10.55
C HIS A 79 4.56 -9.23 -10.80
N GLN A 80 4.97 -9.59 -12.02
CA GLN A 80 6.38 -9.91 -12.35
C GLN A 80 7.33 -8.71 -12.20
N GLY A 81 6.81 -7.48 -12.37
CA GLY A 81 7.58 -6.24 -12.20
C GLY A 81 7.67 -5.77 -10.75
N ILE A 82 6.99 -6.43 -9.81
CA ILE A 82 6.90 -6.01 -8.41
C ILE A 82 7.80 -6.85 -7.53
N ARG A 83 8.45 -6.16 -6.58
CA ARG A 83 9.16 -6.76 -5.46
C ARG A 83 8.63 -6.15 -4.17
N ALA A 84 7.75 -6.87 -3.51
CA ALA A 84 7.20 -6.49 -2.21
C ALA A 84 7.89 -7.29 -1.10
N LEU A 85 8.21 -6.60 0.00
CA LEU A 85 8.78 -7.18 1.21
C LEU A 85 7.88 -6.77 2.38
N SER A 86 7.46 -7.73 3.19
CA SER A 86 6.83 -7.44 4.48
C SER A 86 7.90 -7.02 5.49
N ALA A 87 7.69 -5.90 6.16
CA ALA A 87 8.57 -5.40 7.21
C ALA A 87 7.82 -5.40 8.54
N GLY A 88 8.30 -6.21 9.50
CA GLY A 88 7.82 -6.20 10.87
C GLY A 88 8.55 -5.17 11.74
N ARG A 89 8.20 -5.09 13.03
CA ARG A 89 8.92 -4.25 13.99
C ARG A 89 10.42 -4.53 13.95
N GLN A 90 11.21 -3.49 13.74
CA GLN A 90 12.62 -3.51 14.12
C GLN A 90 12.67 -3.57 15.66
N LYS A 91 13.30 -4.62 16.18
CA LYS A 91 13.62 -4.75 17.60
C LYS A 91 14.84 -3.90 17.94
#